data_AF-A0A0D5ZIE7-F1
#
_entry.id   AF-A0A0D5ZIE7-F1
#
_cell.length_a   1.000
_cell.length_b   1.000
_cell.length_c   1.000
_cell.angle_alpha   90.00
_cell.angle_beta   90.00
_cell.angle_gamma   90.00
#
_symmetry.space_group_name_H-M   'P 1'
#
loop_
_entity.id
_entity.type
_entity.pdbx_description
1 polymer ?
#
loop_
_entity_poly.entity_id
_entity_poly.type
_entity_poly.pdbx_seq_one_letter_code
_entity_poly.pdbx_strand_id
1 'polypeptide(L)'
;MDDSSREKRPVSLSAIMVSGIIALASSIFLLVYDKNLMNHAMLHWYGLIAYVIIIVILLGLSAGRSKGAFVGLIIIPVVFIVLILADAALNLPLSSFHSTSPSMLGWRYLFGFGAAGEGSTAIRSSALVIDLVASAVLIGASVRALMKK
;
A
#
# COMPACT_ATOMS: atom_id res chain seq x y z
N MET A 1 33.32 -18.20 -26.88
CA MET A 1 33.05 -17.78 -25.49
C MET A 1 31.55 -17.67 -25.36
N ASP A 2 30.95 -18.73 -24.83
CA ASP A 2 29.50 -18.89 -24.71
C ASP A 2 29.02 -18.15 -23.46
N ASP A 3 28.39 -16.98 -23.66
CA ASP A 3 27.79 -16.15 -22.60
C ASP A 3 26.34 -16.61 -22.30
N SER A 4 26.12 -17.94 -22.35
CA SER A 4 24.82 -18.57 -22.07
C SER A 4 24.54 -18.77 -20.58
N SER A 5 25.51 -18.45 -19.71
CA SER A 5 25.44 -18.66 -18.26
C SER A 5 25.07 -17.40 -17.45
N ARG A 6 24.68 -16.29 -18.09
CA ARG A 6 23.96 -15.20 -17.40
C ARG A 6 22.56 -15.66 -17.05
N GLU A 7 22.52 -16.47 -16.00
CA GLU A 7 21.36 -16.80 -15.20
C GLU A 7 20.54 -15.52 -15.02
N LYS A 8 19.46 -15.41 -15.79
CA LYS A 8 18.51 -14.31 -15.71
C LYS A 8 17.86 -14.42 -14.34
N ARG A 9 18.51 -13.84 -13.32
CA ARG A 9 17.91 -13.74 -11.99
C ARG A 9 16.49 -13.23 -12.20
N PRO A 10 15.49 -13.87 -11.59
CA PRO A 10 14.10 -13.58 -11.86
C PRO A 10 13.82 -12.18 -11.30
N VAL A 11 14.02 -11.15 -12.13
CA VAL A 11 13.83 -9.72 -11.82
C VAL A 11 12.44 -9.48 -11.19
N SER A 12 11.49 -10.39 -11.41
CA SER A 12 10.16 -10.35 -10.79
C SER A 12 10.17 -10.62 -9.28
N LEU A 13 10.97 -11.55 -8.75
CA LEU A 13 10.91 -11.90 -7.32
C LEU A 13 11.58 -10.82 -6.46
N SER A 14 12.74 -10.31 -6.88
CA SER A 14 13.39 -9.20 -6.18
C SER A 14 12.53 -7.94 -6.19
N ALA A 15 11.86 -7.64 -7.31
CA ALA A 15 10.92 -6.52 -7.39
C ALA A 15 9.72 -6.70 -6.45
N ILE A 16 9.14 -7.91 -6.36
CA ILE A 16 8.08 -8.24 -5.40
C ILE A 16 8.55 -8.01 -3.97
N MET A 17 9.75 -8.50 -3.61
CA MET A 17 10.26 -8.37 -2.24
C MET A 17 10.53 -6.91 -1.88
N VAL A 18 11.21 -6.16 -2.76
CA VAL A 18 11.54 -4.74 -2.51
C VAL A 18 10.27 -3.90 -2.41
N SER A 19 9.36 -4.02 -3.37
CA SER A 19 8.09 -3.26 -3.33
C SER A 19 7.22 -3.67 -2.15
N GLY A 20 7.16 -4.96 -1.82
CA GLY A 20 6.46 -5.46 -0.64
C GLY A 20 7.03 -4.92 0.67
N ILE A 21 8.35 -4.87 0.82
CA ILE A 21 9.01 -4.31 2.01
C ILE A 21 8.73 -2.81 2.13
N ILE A 22 8.79 -2.05 1.03
CA ILE A 22 8.50 -0.62 1.04
C ILE A 22 7.04 -0.36 1.42
N ALA A 23 6.10 -1.12 0.84
CA ALA A 23 4.68 -1.02 1.21
C ALA A 23 4.49 -1.34 2.71
N LEU A 24 5.06 -2.45 3.20
CA LEU A 24 4.98 -2.80 4.62
C LEU A 24 5.57 -1.73 5.54
N ALA A 25 6.72 -1.16 5.18
CA ALA A 25 7.36 -0.10 5.98
C ALA A 25 6.49 1.16 6.04
N SER A 26 5.92 1.58 4.92
CA SER A 26 4.99 2.72 4.87
C SER A 26 3.69 2.45 5.64
N SER A 27 3.09 1.27 5.45
CA SER A 27 1.91 0.84 6.19
C SER A 27 2.14 0.81 7.70
N ILE A 28 3.26 0.25 8.16
CA ILE A 28 3.62 0.22 9.59
C ILE A 28 3.85 1.64 10.11
N PHE A 29 4.53 2.49 9.35
CA PHE A 29 4.72 3.90 9.72
C PHE A 29 3.37 4.60 9.95
N LEU A 30 2.40 4.43 9.03
CA LEU A 30 1.06 4.98 9.15
C LEU A 30 0.32 4.43 10.38
N LEU A 31 0.40 3.12 10.64
CA LEU A 31 -0.23 2.49 11.82
C LEU A 31 0.27 3.07 13.15
N VAL A 32 1.57 3.36 13.23
CA VAL A 32 2.22 3.80 14.48
C VAL A 32 2.13 5.32 14.67
N TYR A 33 2.34 6.10 13.61
CA TYR A 33 2.54 7.54 13.71
C TYR A 33 1.34 8.37 13.26
N ASP A 34 0.38 7.78 12.53
CA ASP A 34 -0.81 8.50 12.10
C ASP A 34 -1.96 8.40 13.12
N LYS A 35 -1.88 9.25 14.13
CA LYS A 35 -2.95 9.41 15.13
C LYS A 35 -4.27 9.85 14.49
N ASN A 36 -4.25 10.51 13.33
CA ASN A 36 -5.48 10.95 12.68
C ASN A 36 -6.19 9.75 12.05
N LEU A 37 -5.43 8.85 11.42
CA LEU A 37 -5.96 7.58 10.93
C LEU A 37 -6.60 6.77 12.07
N MET A 38 -5.93 6.69 13.22
CA MET A 38 -6.43 5.93 14.38
C MET A 38 -7.70 6.54 14.99
N ASN A 39 -7.74 7.85 15.19
CA ASN A 39 -8.84 8.51 15.92
C ASN A 39 -10.03 8.84 15.04
N HIS A 40 -9.78 9.03 13.74
CA HIS A 40 -10.77 9.58 12.83
C HIS A 40 -11.00 8.70 11.61
N ALA A 41 -10.14 7.75 11.25
CA ALA A 41 -10.42 6.83 10.13
C ALA A 41 -10.26 5.37 10.59
N MET A 42 -10.94 4.99 11.68
CA MET A 42 -10.76 3.68 12.32
C MET A 42 -10.91 2.51 11.36
N LEU A 43 -11.87 2.55 10.42
CA LEU A 43 -12.03 1.47 9.44
C LEU A 43 -10.78 1.33 8.54
N HIS A 44 -10.22 2.45 8.09
CA HIS A 44 -8.99 2.47 7.31
C HIS A 44 -7.82 1.94 8.16
N TRP A 45 -7.71 2.38 9.42
CA TRP A 45 -6.67 1.90 10.33
C TRP A 45 -6.75 0.37 10.54
N TYR A 46 -7.94 -0.19 10.80
CA TYR A 46 -8.13 -1.65 10.88
C TYR A 46 -7.87 -2.36 9.55
N GLY A 47 -8.28 -1.76 8.44
CA GLY A 47 -7.98 -2.26 7.09
C GLY A 47 -6.48 -2.33 6.81
N LEU A 48 -5.72 -1.35 7.29
CA LEU A 48 -4.26 -1.29 7.17
C LEU A 48 -3.57 -2.37 8.02
N ILE A 49 -4.10 -2.68 9.21
CA ILE A 49 -3.62 -3.84 10.01
C ILE A 49 -3.83 -5.15 9.25
N ALA A 50 -5.05 -5.38 8.74
CA ALA A 50 -5.37 -6.58 7.99
C ALA A 50 -4.49 -6.69 6.73
N TYR A 51 -4.30 -5.57 6.03
CA TYR A 51 -3.42 -5.47 4.86
C TYR A 51 -1.98 -5.88 5.20
N VAL A 52 -1.38 -5.31 6.25
CA VAL A 52 -0.01 -5.66 6.69
C VAL A 52 0.14 -7.15 6.99
N ILE A 53 -0.78 -7.72 7.78
CA ILE A 53 -0.74 -9.14 8.14
C ILE A 53 -0.81 -10.02 6.88
N ILE A 54 -1.76 -9.74 6.00
CA ILE A 54 -1.98 -10.53 4.78
C ILE A 54 -0.77 -10.42 3.84
N ILE A 55 -0.21 -9.22 3.64
CA ILE A 55 0.95 -9.02 2.77
C ILE A 55 2.20 -9.72 3.30
N VAL A 56 2.45 -9.69 4.62
CA VAL A 56 3.57 -10.46 5.22
C VAL A 56 3.43 -11.95 4.89
N ILE A 57 2.24 -12.53 5.10
CA ILE A 57 1.97 -13.94 4.82
C ILE A 57 2.18 -14.25 3.33
N LEU A 58 1.61 -13.43 2.44
CA LEU A 58 1.70 -13.64 1.00
C LEU A 58 3.12 -13.47 0.47
N LEU A 59 3.91 -12.51 0.98
CA LEU A 59 5.32 -12.38 0.64
C LEU A 59 6.11 -13.62 1.06
N GLY A 60 5.89 -14.13 2.27
CA GLY A 60 6.50 -15.39 2.73
C GLY A 60 6.16 -16.57 1.82
N LEU A 61 4.88 -16.74 1.46
CA LEU A 61 4.43 -17.80 0.54
C LEU A 61 4.95 -17.62 -0.89
N SER A 62 5.19 -16.38 -1.32
CA SER A 62 5.72 -16.07 -2.65
C SER A 62 7.17 -16.51 -2.83
N ALA A 63 7.94 -16.63 -1.74
CA ALA A 63 9.30 -17.19 -1.77
C ALA A 63 9.29 -18.66 -2.25
N GLY A 64 8.26 -19.42 -1.87
CA GLY A 64 7.98 -20.77 -2.39
C GLY A 64 7.41 -20.78 -3.82
N ARG A 65 7.30 -19.63 -4.48
CA ARG A 65 6.75 -19.44 -5.84
C ARG A 65 5.33 -19.98 -6.04
N SER A 66 4.53 -19.94 -4.97
CA SER A 66 3.12 -20.35 -5.01
C SER A 66 2.30 -19.44 -5.94
N LYS A 67 1.55 -20.03 -6.87
CA LYS A 67 0.66 -19.28 -7.78
C LYS A 67 -0.40 -18.51 -6.98
N GLY A 68 -0.97 -19.14 -5.95
CA GLY A 68 -1.96 -18.50 -5.08
C GLY A 68 -1.40 -17.28 -4.34
N ALA A 69 -0.13 -17.33 -3.93
CA ALA A 69 0.54 -16.20 -3.30
C ALA A 69 0.65 -15.00 -4.26
N PHE A 70 1.08 -15.22 -5.51
CA PHE A 70 1.16 -14.14 -6.50
C PHE A 70 -0.22 -13.55 -6.85
N VAL A 71 -1.26 -14.39 -6.95
CA VAL A 71 -2.63 -13.92 -7.15
C VAL A 71 -3.09 -13.07 -5.96
N GLY A 72 -2.78 -13.50 -4.73
CA GLY A 72 -3.05 -12.71 -3.52
C GLY A 72 -2.32 -11.36 -3.52
N LEU A 73 -1.04 -11.33 -3.91
CA LEU A 73 -0.23 -10.10 -4.04
C LEU A 73 -0.72 -9.16 -5.16
N ILE A 74 -1.67 -9.59 -5.99
CA ILE A 74 -2.37 -8.73 -6.95
C ILE A 74 -3.69 -8.26 -6.34
N ILE A 75 -4.54 -9.19 -5.90
CA ILE A 75 -5.90 -8.90 -5.47
C ILE A 75 -5.90 -8.01 -4.22
N ILE A 76 -5.11 -8.38 -3.21
CA ILE A 76 -5.14 -7.69 -1.91
C ILE A 76 -4.69 -6.22 -2.05
N PRO A 77 -3.56 -5.90 -2.69
CA PRO A 77 -3.20 -4.50 -2.92
C PRO A 77 -4.19 -3.73 -3.82
N VAL A 78 -4.79 -4.38 -4.83
CA VAL A 78 -5.82 -3.71 -5.66
C VAL A 78 -7.03 -3.32 -4.81
N VAL A 79 -7.56 -4.25 -4.02
CA VAL A 79 -8.69 -3.98 -3.11
C VAL A 79 -8.33 -2.87 -2.13
N PHE A 80 -7.13 -2.93 -1.56
CA PHE A 80 -6.65 -1.93 -0.60
C PHE A 80 -6.56 -0.52 -1.22
N ILE A 81 -5.96 -0.39 -2.41
CA ILE A 81 -5.91 0.89 -3.15
C ILE A 81 -7.32 1.41 -3.42
N VAL A 82 -8.23 0.56 -3.91
CA VAL A 82 -9.61 0.96 -4.20
C VAL A 82 -10.31 1.46 -2.94
N LEU A 83 -10.13 0.78 -1.79
CA LEU A 83 -10.70 1.19 -0.52
C LEU A 83 -10.16 2.55 -0.06
N ILE A 84 -8.85 2.80 -0.16
CA ILE A 84 -8.25 4.10 0.18
C ILE A 84 -8.83 5.21 -0.71
N LEU A 85 -8.88 4.97 -2.02
CA LEU A 85 -9.38 5.97 -2.97
C LEU A 85 -10.88 6.24 -2.76
N ALA A 86 -11.67 5.21 -2.46
CA ALA A 86 -13.08 5.35 -2.14
C ALA A 86 -13.27 6.14 -0.83
N ASP A 87 -12.48 5.84 0.20
CA ASP A 87 -12.50 6.54 1.48
C ASP A 87 -12.15 8.02 1.31
N ALA A 88 -11.12 8.34 0.52
CA ALA A 88 -10.76 9.71 0.17
C ALA A 88 -11.86 10.42 -0.65
N ALA A 89 -12.44 9.74 -1.64
CA ALA A 89 -13.49 10.28 -2.51
C ALA A 89 -14.79 10.58 -1.75
N LEU A 90 -15.13 9.76 -0.76
CA LEU A 90 -16.30 9.93 0.11
C LEU A 90 -16.02 10.86 1.30
N ASN A 91 -14.88 11.56 1.28
CA ASN A 91 -14.44 12.50 2.32
C ASN A 91 -14.38 11.86 3.71
N LEU A 92 -13.82 10.65 3.80
CA LEU A 92 -13.71 9.84 5.00
C LEU A 92 -15.08 9.71 5.69
N PRO A 93 -16.07 9.04 5.06
CA PRO A 93 -17.48 9.07 5.50
C PRO A 93 -17.70 8.44 6.87
N LEU A 94 -16.79 7.55 7.26
CA LEU A 94 -16.78 6.91 8.56
C LEU A 94 -15.87 7.63 9.56
N SER A 95 -15.43 8.85 9.21
CA SER A 95 -14.66 9.70 10.11
C SER A 95 -15.52 10.59 10.96
N SER A 96 -15.04 10.83 12.18
CA SER A 96 -15.61 11.84 13.07
C SER A 96 -15.44 13.28 12.55
N PHE A 97 -14.70 13.49 11.46
CA PHE A 97 -14.58 14.77 10.76
C PHE A 97 -15.57 14.96 9.60
N HIS A 98 -16.30 13.91 9.21
CA HIS A 98 -17.18 13.95 8.05
C HIS A 98 -18.24 15.06 8.14
N SER A 99 -18.73 15.35 9.35
CA SER A 99 -19.78 16.35 9.59
C SER A 99 -19.26 17.75 9.95
N THR A 100 -17.95 17.94 10.17
CA THR A 100 -17.38 19.18 10.73
C THR A 100 -16.31 19.85 9.88
N SER A 101 -15.87 19.21 8.78
CA SER A 101 -14.76 19.71 7.98
C SER A 101 -15.13 20.00 6.51
N PRO A 102 -14.41 20.91 5.82
CA PRO A 102 -14.69 21.27 4.44
C PRO A 102 -14.70 20.06 3.51
N SER A 103 -15.55 20.12 2.48
CA SER A 103 -15.47 19.24 1.32
C SER A 103 -14.01 19.18 0.84
N MET A 104 -13.43 17.98 0.71
CA MET A 104 -12.03 17.66 0.29
C MET A 104 -11.03 17.28 1.39
N LEU A 105 -11.41 17.12 2.65
CA LEU A 105 -10.51 16.60 3.70
C LEU A 105 -9.85 15.26 3.31
N GLY A 106 -10.61 14.33 2.72
CA GLY A 106 -10.09 13.02 2.29
C GLY A 106 -8.95 13.11 1.28
N TRP A 107 -9.10 13.95 0.25
CA TRP A 107 -8.06 14.18 -0.77
C TRP A 107 -6.87 14.98 -0.23
N ARG A 108 -7.11 15.94 0.66
CA ARG A 108 -6.05 16.70 1.34
C ARG A 108 -5.23 15.81 2.27
N TYR A 109 -5.86 14.84 2.91
CA TYR A 109 -5.17 13.82 3.69
C TYR A 109 -4.40 12.84 2.81
N LEU A 110 -4.96 12.43 1.67
CA LEU A 110 -4.32 11.47 0.77
C LEU A 110 -3.01 12.01 0.17
N PHE A 111 -3.01 13.29 -0.21
CA PHE A 111 -1.91 13.90 -0.98
C PHE A 111 -1.22 15.07 -0.26
N GLY A 112 -1.66 15.46 0.93
CA GLY A 112 -1.10 16.56 1.71
C GLY A 112 -1.44 17.97 1.18
N PHE A 113 -2.27 18.10 0.15
CA PHE A 113 -2.60 19.40 -0.44
C PHE A 113 -3.31 20.32 0.56
N GLY A 114 -2.84 21.56 0.68
CA GLY A 114 -3.42 22.57 1.57
C GLY A 114 -3.18 22.35 3.06
N ALA A 115 -2.33 21.41 3.47
CA ALA A 115 -1.89 21.25 4.86
C ALA A 115 -0.86 22.32 5.26
N ALA A 116 -1.23 23.59 5.15
CA ALA A 116 -0.40 24.69 5.62
C ALA A 116 -0.47 24.73 7.16
N GLY A 117 0.57 24.25 7.84
CA GLY A 117 0.74 24.50 9.28
C GLY A 117 1.26 23.33 10.12
N GLU A 118 1.14 22.09 9.66
CA GLU A 118 1.58 20.93 10.45
C GLU A 118 2.50 20.04 9.64
N GLY A 119 3.81 20.14 9.86
CA GLY A 119 4.81 19.27 9.22
C GLY A 119 4.53 17.77 9.39
N SER A 120 3.73 17.40 10.40
CA SER A 120 3.29 16.01 10.61
C SER A 120 2.31 15.49 9.53
N THR A 121 1.50 16.36 8.93
CA THR A 121 0.50 15.97 7.92
C THR A 121 1.13 15.67 6.57
N ALA A 122 2.15 16.44 6.16
CA ALA A 122 2.87 16.22 4.91
C ALA A 122 3.64 14.89 4.91
N ILE A 123 4.24 14.52 6.06
CA ILE A 123 4.98 13.25 6.22
C ILE A 123 4.02 12.05 6.12
N ARG A 124 2.87 12.11 6.79
CA ARG A 124 1.84 11.06 6.73
C ARG A 124 1.29 10.88 5.32
N SER A 125 0.95 11.99 4.65
CA SER A 125 0.47 11.97 3.27
C SER A 125 1.52 11.36 2.33
N SER A 126 2.80 11.70 2.52
CA SER A 126 3.90 11.12 1.75
C SER A 126 4.02 9.61 2.00
N ALA A 127 3.90 9.14 3.24
CA ALA A 127 3.92 7.71 3.55
C ALA A 127 2.77 6.95 2.86
N LEU A 128 1.58 7.54 2.82
CA LEU A 128 0.42 6.98 2.13
C LEU A 128 0.63 6.92 0.61
N VAL A 129 1.18 7.97 0.00
CA VAL A 129 1.54 7.96 -1.42
C VAL A 129 2.61 6.91 -1.73
N ILE A 130 3.64 6.79 -0.88
CA ILE A 130 4.68 5.76 -1.03
C ILE A 130 4.04 4.37 -0.94
N ASP A 131 3.12 4.15 0.00
CA ASP A 131 2.41 2.88 0.14
C ASP A 131 1.62 2.53 -1.14
N LEU A 132 0.86 3.48 -1.69
CA LEU A 132 0.10 3.30 -2.92
C LEU A 132 0.99 2.97 -4.12
N VAL A 133 2.10 3.71 -4.28
CA VAL A 133 3.05 3.48 -5.38
C VAL A 133 3.74 2.12 -5.22
N ALA A 134 4.21 1.79 -4.03
CA ALA A 134 4.83 0.51 -3.75
C ALA A 134 3.86 -0.65 -4.01
N SER A 135 2.60 -0.50 -3.60
CA SER A 135 1.52 -1.46 -3.85
C SER A 135 1.23 -1.64 -5.35
N ALA A 136 1.21 -0.55 -6.12
CA ALA A 136 1.06 -0.63 -7.59
C ALA A 136 2.23 -1.36 -8.26
N VAL A 137 3.47 -1.09 -7.81
CA VAL A 137 4.67 -1.79 -8.30
C VAL A 137 4.62 -3.28 -7.92
N LEU A 138 4.18 -3.60 -6.71
CA LEU A 138 4.01 -4.97 -6.21
C LEU A 138 3.02 -5.75 -7.08
N ILE A 139 1.88 -5.14 -7.44
CA ILE A 139 0.91 -5.71 -8.37
C ILE A 139 1.57 -6.01 -9.71
N GLY A 140 2.21 -5.01 -10.32
CA GLY A 140 2.85 -5.17 -11.64
C GLY A 140 3.95 -6.23 -11.66
N ALA A 141 4.74 -6.32 -10.59
CA ALA A 141 5.77 -7.33 -10.43
C ALA A 141 5.17 -8.74 -10.26
N SER A 142 4.07 -8.86 -9.53
CA SER A 142 3.34 -10.11 -9.31
C SER A 142 2.66 -10.62 -10.58
N VAL A 143 2.03 -9.74 -11.37
CA VAL A 143 1.49 -10.08 -12.70
C VAL A 143 2.59 -10.62 -13.61
N ARG A 144 3.73 -9.91 -13.67
CA ARG A 144 4.88 -10.32 -14.47
C ARG A 144 5.45 -11.67 -14.02
N ALA A 145 5.44 -11.98 -12.72
CA ALA A 145 5.88 -13.27 -12.20
C ALA A 145 4.95 -14.42 -12.62
N LEU A 146 3.64 -14.17 -12.70
CA LEU A 146 2.66 -15.15 -13.17
C LEU A 146 2.75 -15.42 -14.67
N MET A 147 2.97 -14.38 -15.50
CA MET A 147 3.03 -14.53 -16.95
C MET A 147 4.30 -15.24 -17.48
N LYS A 148 5.37 -15.30 -16.67
CA LYS A 148 6.65 -15.92 -17.04
C LYS A 148 6.75 -17.41 -16.65
N LYS A 149 5.69 -17.99 -16.10
CA LYS A 149 5.61 -19.37 -15.64
C LYS A 149 4.70 -20.17 -16.54
#